data_AF-A0AAU4GZR5-F1
#
_entry.id   AF-A0AAU4GZR5-F1
#
_cell.length_a   1.000
_cell.length_b   1.000
_cell.length_c   1.000
_cell.angle_alpha   90.00
_cell.angle_beta   90.00
_cell.angle_gamma   90.00
#
_symmetry.space_group_name_H-M   'P 1'
#
loop_
_entity.id
_entity.type
_entity.pdbx_description
1 polymer ?
#
loop_
_entity_poly.entity_id
_entity_poly.type
_entity_poly.pdbx_seq_one_letter_code
_entity_poly.pdbx_strand_id
1 'polypeptide(L)'
;MVPLDHPTDEELTRRAQAGESDALGLLLTRHQAPMRAVALSLLGYGPDAEDAVQDAALTALRRIGDVREPAAVGAWLRAIVRNAARMRLRAVREVPGLDALEQLRVREDEPSHPERVVEQHAMRDWIWDAVEELPQQQRLVLMLRHFSGITSYQEIAEVCEVPVGTVRSRLNQARAKMAKVLLSTATEGHDDASALTEDSRQEAEVTLDGAMRGQLPSEILELWPAETELVGVLNKDGERRHPFPAMRSTRDKGVTQHLRHVVASRDIAIWEMEVVNPAGIPDPCPPTLAWLMFRQGGRVRKLRVVFPGTPPGAPA
;
A
#
# COMPACT_ATOMS: atom_id res chain seq x y z
N MET A 1 13.86 -23.53 -36.36
CA MET A 1 13.15 -22.43 -35.67
C MET A 1 14.21 -21.42 -35.30
N VAL A 2 14.25 -20.28 -35.99
CA VAL A 2 15.28 -19.25 -35.83
C VAL A 2 15.09 -18.57 -34.45
N PRO A 3 16.13 -18.31 -33.66
CA PRO A 3 15.98 -17.54 -32.43
C PRO A 3 15.55 -16.12 -32.83
N LEU A 4 14.38 -15.67 -32.38
CA LEU A 4 13.99 -14.27 -32.55
C LEU A 4 14.82 -13.44 -31.57
N ASP A 5 15.93 -12.90 -32.10
CA ASP A 5 16.82 -11.99 -31.42
C ASP A 5 16.01 -10.76 -30.99
N HIS A 6 15.69 -10.66 -29.69
CA HIS A 6 14.93 -9.53 -29.18
C HIS A 6 15.87 -8.33 -29.07
N PRO A 7 15.61 -7.23 -29.79
CA PRO A 7 16.53 -6.11 -29.81
C PRO A 7 16.73 -5.55 -28.39
N THR A 8 17.99 -5.30 -28.05
CA THR A 8 18.39 -4.77 -26.75
C THR A 8 17.93 -3.32 -26.59
N ASP A 9 17.86 -2.85 -25.34
CA ASP A 9 17.52 -1.45 -25.07
C ASP A 9 18.52 -0.48 -25.71
N GLU A 10 19.78 -0.88 -25.78
CA GLU A 10 20.84 -0.11 -26.45
C GLU A 10 20.55 0.06 -27.95
N GLU A 11 20.18 -1.04 -28.61
CA GLU A 11 19.87 -1.06 -30.05
C GLU A 11 18.58 -0.29 -30.37
N LEU A 12 17.52 -0.53 -29.60
CA LEU A 12 16.26 0.20 -29.76
C LEU A 12 16.45 1.70 -29.51
N THR A 13 17.33 2.08 -28.57
CA THR A 13 17.59 3.50 -28.28
C THR A 13 18.32 4.16 -29.44
N ARG A 14 19.34 3.52 -30.02
CA ARG A 14 20.04 4.05 -31.19
C ARG A 14 19.11 4.22 -32.39
N ARG A 15 18.24 3.26 -32.64
CA ARG A 15 17.23 3.34 -33.72
C ARG A 15 16.19 4.43 -33.47
N ALA A 16 15.71 4.57 -32.23
CA ALA A 16 14.82 5.66 -31.84
C ALA A 16 15.48 7.04 -32.00
N GLN A 17 16.78 7.16 -31.69
CA GLN A 17 17.55 8.38 -31.92
C GLN A 17 17.74 8.71 -33.40
N ALA A 18 17.76 7.70 -34.26
CA ALA A 18 17.78 7.85 -35.72
C ALA A 18 16.41 8.20 -36.33
N GLY A 19 15.36 8.30 -35.51
CA GLY A 19 14.01 8.71 -35.92
C GLY A 19 13.03 7.57 -36.17
N GLU A 20 13.40 6.32 -35.85
CA GLU A 20 12.48 5.17 -35.96
C GLU A 20 11.47 5.15 -34.80
N SER A 21 10.24 5.61 -35.08
CA SER A 21 9.15 5.68 -34.08
C SER A 21 8.81 4.33 -33.46
N ASP A 22 8.93 3.24 -34.22
CA ASP A 22 8.59 1.90 -33.77
C ASP A 22 9.58 1.40 -32.71
N ALA A 23 10.86 1.78 -32.82
CA ALA A 23 11.87 1.44 -31.82
C ALA A 23 11.62 2.17 -30.49
N LEU A 24 11.18 3.43 -30.55
CA LEU A 24 10.74 4.16 -29.37
C LEU A 24 9.47 3.55 -28.75
N GLY A 25 8.50 3.15 -29.58
CA GLY A 25 7.28 2.47 -29.13
C GLY A 25 7.58 1.19 -28.36
N LEU A 26 8.55 0.39 -28.84
CA LEU A 26 9.02 -0.82 -28.16
C LEU A 26 9.70 -0.51 -26.82
N LEU A 27 10.56 0.52 -26.76
CA LEU A 27 11.17 0.97 -25.50
C LEU A 27 10.13 1.42 -24.48
N LEU A 28 9.16 2.24 -24.89
CA LEU A 28 8.10 2.72 -24.01
C LEU A 28 7.23 1.57 -23.51
N THR A 29 6.90 0.61 -24.37
CA THR A 29 6.12 -0.59 -23.99
C THR A 29 6.91 -1.49 -23.02
N ARG A 30 8.22 -1.66 -23.26
CA ARG A 30 9.11 -2.43 -22.38
C ARG A 30 9.22 -1.78 -20.99
N HIS A 31 9.37 -0.45 -20.95
CA HIS A 31 9.58 0.31 -19.71
C HIS A 31 8.31 0.88 -19.08
N GLN A 32 7.12 0.62 -19.64
CA GLN A 32 5.85 1.16 -19.17
C GLN A 32 5.59 0.81 -17.69
N ALA A 33 5.77 -0.45 -17.30
CA ALA A 33 5.53 -0.89 -15.92
C ALA A 33 6.52 -0.23 -14.92
N PRO A 34 7.86 -0.23 -15.16
CA PRO A 34 8.79 0.52 -14.32
C PRO A 34 8.52 2.03 -14.26
N MET A 35 8.11 2.64 -15.36
CA MET A 35 7.71 4.06 -15.41
C MET A 35 6.48 4.30 -14.53
N ARG A 36 5.44 3.47 -14.70
CA ARG A 36 4.20 3.53 -13.93
C ARG A 36 4.44 3.32 -12.44
N ALA A 37 5.30 2.37 -12.06
CA ALA A 37 5.67 2.15 -10.66
C ALA A 37 6.29 3.42 -10.02
N VAL A 38 7.14 4.14 -10.76
CA VAL A 38 7.70 5.43 -10.29
C VAL A 38 6.60 6.48 -10.12
N ALA A 39 5.69 6.61 -11.09
CA ALA A 39 4.58 7.56 -11.00
C ALA A 39 3.67 7.25 -9.80
N LEU A 40 3.26 6.00 -9.64
CA LEU A 40 2.41 5.52 -8.54
C LEU A 40 3.07 5.72 -7.17
N SER A 41 4.39 5.50 -7.06
CA SER A 41 5.13 5.71 -5.80
C SER A 41 5.11 7.17 -5.32
N LEU A 42 4.91 8.12 -6.23
CA LEU A 42 4.96 9.56 -5.95
C LEU A 42 3.58 10.20 -5.87
N LEU A 43 2.65 9.75 -6.72
CA LEU A 43 1.33 10.34 -6.90
C LEU A 43 0.20 9.50 -6.29
N GLY A 44 0.47 8.23 -5.94
CA GLY A 44 -0.57 7.27 -5.61
C GLY A 44 -1.30 6.76 -6.85
N TYR A 45 -2.29 5.90 -6.65
CA TYR A 45 -3.17 5.42 -7.71
C TYR A 45 -4.13 6.54 -8.15
N GLY A 46 -4.21 6.81 -9.45
CA GLY A 46 -5.11 7.82 -10.00
C GLY A 46 -4.68 8.32 -11.39
N PRO A 47 -5.51 9.16 -12.03
CA PRO A 47 -5.23 9.70 -13.38
C PRO A 47 -3.91 10.47 -13.43
N ASP A 48 -3.53 11.14 -12.35
CA ASP A 48 -2.26 11.85 -12.27
C ASP A 48 -1.03 10.97 -12.52
N ALA A 49 -1.07 9.72 -12.07
CA ALA A 49 0.04 8.78 -12.27
C ALA A 49 0.13 8.33 -13.73
N GLU A 50 -1.02 8.02 -14.35
CA GLU A 50 -1.08 7.62 -15.76
C GLU A 50 -0.66 8.77 -16.67
N ASP A 51 -1.17 9.97 -16.40
CA ASP A 51 -0.80 11.13 -17.19
C ASP A 51 0.67 11.52 -16.97
N ALA A 52 1.26 11.31 -15.77
CA ALA A 52 2.69 11.51 -15.56
C ALA A 52 3.54 10.54 -16.41
N VAL A 53 3.05 9.32 -16.64
CA VAL A 53 3.67 8.36 -17.57
C VAL A 53 3.49 8.82 -19.03
N GLN A 54 2.31 9.35 -19.39
CA GLN A 54 2.06 9.90 -20.73
C GLN A 54 2.94 11.13 -21.02
N ASP A 55 3.03 12.08 -20.10
CA ASP A 55 3.90 13.25 -20.19
C ASP A 55 5.37 12.83 -20.35
N ALA A 56 5.76 11.76 -19.65
CA ALA A 56 7.09 11.20 -19.76
C ALA A 56 7.32 10.53 -21.12
N ALA A 57 6.34 9.83 -21.66
CA ALA A 57 6.40 9.26 -23.01
C ALA A 57 6.50 10.36 -24.09
N LEU A 58 5.72 11.44 -23.98
CA LEU A 58 5.82 12.62 -24.86
C LEU A 58 7.15 13.35 -24.71
N THR A 59 7.71 13.37 -23.51
CA THR A 59 9.05 13.90 -23.27
C THR A 59 10.13 13.00 -23.86
N ALA A 60 9.95 11.68 -23.75
CA ALA A 60 10.85 10.70 -24.37
C ALA A 60 10.87 10.86 -25.90
N LEU A 61 9.70 11.00 -26.53
CA LEU A 61 9.58 11.28 -27.97
C LEU A 61 10.38 12.50 -28.41
N ARG A 62 10.36 13.58 -27.62
CA ARG A 62 11.06 14.82 -27.94
C ARG A 62 12.55 14.79 -27.61
N ARG A 63 12.97 13.95 -26.66
CA ARG A 63 14.29 14.05 -26.01
C ARG A 63 15.10 12.76 -26.04
N ILE A 64 14.67 11.73 -26.75
CA ILE A 64 15.42 10.46 -26.83
C ILE A 64 16.86 10.67 -27.35
N GLY A 65 17.08 11.70 -28.18
CA GLY A 65 18.41 12.16 -28.61
C GLY A 65 19.35 12.61 -27.47
N ASP A 66 18.81 12.96 -26.30
CA ASP A 66 19.58 13.39 -25.14
C ASP A 66 20.19 12.20 -24.35
N VAL A 67 19.80 10.97 -24.68
CA VAL A 67 20.32 9.77 -24.01
C VAL A 67 21.76 9.53 -24.44
N ARG A 68 22.70 9.88 -23.55
CA ARG A 68 24.14 9.76 -23.79
C ARG A 68 24.65 8.32 -23.74
N GLU A 69 24.03 7.50 -22.89
CA GLU A 69 24.35 6.09 -22.75
C GLU A 69 23.11 5.27 -23.14
N PRO A 70 23.04 4.74 -24.38
CA PRO A 70 21.85 4.08 -24.89
C PRO A 70 21.42 2.86 -24.07
N ALA A 71 22.36 2.16 -23.42
CA ALA A 71 22.04 1.04 -22.53
C ALA A 71 21.32 1.49 -21.24
N ALA A 72 21.43 2.77 -20.87
CA ALA A 72 20.84 3.33 -19.65
C ALA A 72 19.45 3.97 -19.85
N VAL A 73 18.81 3.76 -21.01
CA VAL A 73 17.52 4.39 -21.37
C VAL A 73 16.42 4.14 -20.33
N GLY A 74 16.37 2.96 -19.71
CA GLY A 74 15.39 2.66 -18.65
C GLY A 74 15.53 3.56 -17.42
N ALA A 75 16.78 3.88 -17.02
CA ALA A 75 17.03 4.79 -15.91
C ALA A 75 16.65 6.24 -16.27
N TRP A 76 16.92 6.64 -17.52
CA TRP A 76 16.53 7.93 -18.05
C TRP A 76 15.01 8.12 -18.13
N LEU A 77 14.27 7.12 -18.61
CA LEU A 77 12.80 7.11 -18.65
C LEU A 77 12.20 7.24 -17.24
N ARG A 78 12.72 6.48 -16.26
CA ARG A 78 12.31 6.61 -14.86
C ARG A 78 12.62 8.00 -14.28
N ALA A 79 13.72 8.64 -14.70
CA ALA A 79 14.05 10.00 -14.27
C ALA A 79 13.06 11.05 -14.82
N ILE A 80 12.62 10.88 -16.07
CA ILE A 80 11.63 11.77 -16.69
C ILE A 80 10.28 11.65 -15.99
N VAL A 81 9.79 10.43 -15.76
CA VAL A 81 8.52 10.21 -15.03
C VAL A 81 8.56 10.84 -13.65
N ARG A 82 9.69 10.68 -12.94
CA ARG A 82 9.89 11.30 -11.62
C ARG A 82 9.76 12.82 -11.66
N ASN A 83 10.21 13.45 -12.74
CA ASN A 83 10.12 14.90 -12.91
C ASN A 83 8.68 15.33 -13.27
N ALA A 84 8.00 14.59 -14.15
CA ALA A 84 6.59 14.82 -14.47
C ALA A 84 5.70 14.70 -13.21
N ALA A 85 5.91 13.65 -12.42
CA ALA A 85 5.19 13.45 -11.16
C ALA A 85 5.46 14.57 -10.14
N ARG A 86 6.71 15.04 -10.01
CA ARG A 86 7.04 16.17 -9.12
C ARG A 86 6.41 17.48 -9.56
N MET A 87 6.30 17.72 -10.87
CA MET A 87 5.66 18.92 -11.41
C MET A 87 4.17 18.94 -11.05
N ARG A 88 3.49 17.80 -11.18
CA ARG A 88 2.09 17.62 -10.76
C ARG A 88 1.89 17.84 -9.26
N LEU A 89 2.76 17.28 -8.43
CA LEU A 89 2.75 17.53 -6.98
C LEU A 89 2.94 19.02 -6.61
N ARG A 90 3.63 19.79 -7.45
CA ARG A 90 3.79 21.25 -7.26
C ARG A 90 2.53 22.00 -7.70
N ALA A 91 1.94 21.62 -8.84
CA ALA A 91 0.70 22.21 -9.34
C ALA A 91 -0.49 21.99 -8.38
N VAL A 92 -0.59 20.79 -7.78
CA VAL A 92 -1.62 20.47 -6.77
C VAL A 92 -1.44 21.29 -5.47
N ARG A 93 -0.21 21.70 -5.14
CA ARG A 93 0.07 22.51 -3.94
C ARG A 93 -0.26 23.99 -4.10
N GLU A 94 -0.43 24.49 -5.31
CA GLU A 94 -0.71 25.90 -5.60
C GLU A 94 -2.20 26.21 -5.77
N VAL A 95 -3.09 25.22 -5.61
CA VAL A 95 -4.55 25.42 -5.69
C VAL A 95 -5.16 25.44 -4.28
N PRO A 96 -5.75 26.56 -3.82
CA PRO A 96 -6.50 26.60 -2.58
C PRO A 96 -7.85 25.90 -2.77
N GLY A 97 -8.00 24.75 -2.12
CA GLY A 97 -9.28 24.06 -1.96
C GLY A 97 -9.79 23.36 -3.22
N LEU A 98 -9.69 22.02 -3.25
CA LEU A 98 -10.73 21.11 -3.70
C LEU A 98 -10.21 19.67 -3.61
N ASP A 99 -10.77 18.96 -2.63
CA ASP A 99 -10.93 17.50 -2.67
C ASP A 99 -11.74 17.13 -3.91
N ALA A 100 -11.17 16.30 -4.78
CA ALA A 100 -11.90 15.43 -5.70
C ALA A 100 -10.92 14.55 -6.48
N LEU A 101 -10.94 13.24 -6.24
CA LEU A 101 -11.06 12.17 -7.25
C LEU A 101 -10.60 10.83 -6.67
N GLU A 102 -11.53 10.31 -5.88
CA GLU A 102 -12.03 8.94 -5.91
C GLU A 102 -11.71 8.08 -7.17
N GLN A 103 -11.52 6.79 -6.86
CA GLN A 103 -11.68 5.59 -7.70
C GLN A 103 -10.45 5.09 -8.46
N LEU A 104 -9.81 4.05 -7.89
CA LEU A 104 -9.44 2.86 -8.65
C LEU A 104 -9.38 1.63 -7.73
N ARG A 105 -10.42 0.80 -7.84
CA ARG A 105 -10.41 -0.62 -7.46
C ARG A 105 -9.47 -1.37 -8.39
N VAL A 106 -8.69 -2.28 -7.83
CA VAL A 106 -7.85 -3.24 -8.57
C VAL A 106 -8.77 -4.17 -9.38
N ARG A 107 -8.52 -4.28 -10.68
CA ARG A 107 -8.94 -5.43 -11.49
C ARG A 107 -7.67 -6.20 -11.84
N GLU A 108 -7.56 -7.38 -11.26
CA GLU A 108 -6.74 -8.47 -11.80
C GLU A 108 -7.41 -8.94 -13.09
N ASP A 109 -6.65 -8.98 -14.19
CA ASP A 109 -6.76 -9.95 -15.29
C ASP A 109 -6.01 -9.43 -16.52
N GLU A 110 -4.76 -9.87 -16.69
CA GLU A 110 -4.14 -10.07 -18.01
C GLU A 110 -3.05 -11.14 -17.88
N PRO A 111 -2.85 -12.02 -18.88
CA PRO A 111 -1.89 -13.11 -18.78
C PRO A 111 -0.47 -12.56 -18.81
N SER A 112 0.10 -12.42 -17.63
CA SER A 112 1.42 -11.88 -17.39
C SER A 112 2.48 -12.91 -17.82
N HIS A 113 3.40 -12.46 -18.68
CA HIS A 113 4.57 -13.27 -19.04
C HIS A 113 5.34 -13.61 -17.75
N PRO A 114 5.79 -14.87 -17.55
CA PRO A 114 6.40 -15.32 -16.28
C PRO A 114 7.52 -14.40 -15.78
N GLU A 115 8.34 -13.88 -16.70
CA GLU A 115 9.44 -12.95 -16.39
C GLU A 115 8.95 -11.62 -15.80
N ARG A 116 7.83 -11.07 -16.28
CA ARG A 116 7.26 -9.81 -15.77
C ARG A 116 6.63 -9.99 -14.38
N VAL A 117 6.06 -11.17 -14.10
CA VAL A 117 5.56 -11.52 -12.76
C VAL A 117 6.71 -11.59 -11.76
N VAL A 118 7.81 -12.25 -12.16
CA VAL A 118 9.01 -12.39 -11.33
C VAL A 118 9.64 -11.03 -11.02
N GLU A 119 9.77 -10.13 -12.00
CA GLU A 119 10.29 -8.77 -11.79
C GLU A 119 9.39 -7.93 -10.86
N GLN A 120 8.07 -8.05 -11.01
CA GLN A 120 7.11 -7.34 -10.14
C GLN A 120 7.17 -7.85 -8.70
N HIS A 121 7.28 -9.16 -8.51
CA HIS A 121 7.43 -9.76 -7.18
C HIS A 121 8.76 -9.32 -6.55
N ALA A 122 9.88 -9.41 -7.27
CA ALA A 122 11.18 -8.97 -6.77
C ALA A 122 11.21 -7.48 -6.38
N MET A 123 10.55 -6.62 -7.16
CA MET A 123 10.42 -5.19 -6.83
C MET A 123 9.57 -4.95 -5.58
N ARG A 124 8.45 -5.67 -5.44
CA ARG A 124 7.59 -5.61 -4.26
C ARG A 124 8.35 -6.06 -3.02
N ASP A 125 9.06 -7.18 -3.12
CA ASP A 125 9.85 -7.78 -2.06
C ASP A 125 10.95 -6.82 -1.59
N TRP A 126 11.70 -6.23 -2.53
CA TRP A 126 12.70 -5.19 -2.23
C TRP A 126 12.12 -3.96 -1.51
N ILE A 127 10.96 -3.47 -1.95
CA ILE A 127 10.28 -2.35 -1.30
C ILE A 127 9.85 -2.74 0.11
N TRP A 128 9.31 -3.94 0.28
CA TRP A 128 8.80 -4.41 1.56
C TRP A 128 9.91 -4.62 2.59
N ASP A 129 11.05 -5.18 2.18
CA ASP A 129 12.23 -5.28 3.04
C ASP A 129 12.68 -3.91 3.56
N ALA A 130 12.64 -2.88 2.71
CA ALA A 130 12.92 -1.51 3.14
C ALA A 130 11.87 -0.96 4.12
N VAL A 131 10.61 -1.39 4.02
CA VAL A 131 9.55 -1.10 5.00
C VAL A 131 9.84 -1.84 6.32
N GLU A 132 10.32 -3.08 6.26
CA GLU A 132 10.65 -3.89 7.42
C GLU A 132 11.83 -3.33 8.22
N GLU A 133 12.72 -2.58 7.58
CA GLU A 133 13.81 -1.87 8.26
C GLU A 133 13.35 -0.64 9.06
N LEU A 134 12.12 -0.16 8.87
CA LEU A 134 11.65 1.03 9.57
C LEU A 134 11.40 0.78 11.07
N PRO A 135 11.66 1.77 11.94
CA PRO A 135 11.09 1.76 13.29
C PRO A 135 9.57 1.63 13.24
N GLN A 136 8.97 0.84 14.13
CA GLN A 136 7.53 0.51 14.12
C GLN A 136 6.61 1.73 13.94
N GLN A 137 6.90 2.85 14.60
CA GLN A 137 6.09 4.07 14.48
C GLN A 137 6.18 4.74 13.10
N GLN A 138 7.33 4.66 12.43
CA GLN A 138 7.51 5.15 11.06
C GLN A 138 6.85 4.20 10.07
N ARG A 139 7.00 2.88 10.30
CA ARG A 139 6.37 1.82 9.51
C ARG A 139 4.85 1.96 9.51
N LEU A 140 4.23 2.09 10.68
CA LEU A 140 2.79 2.25 10.84
C LEU A 140 2.26 3.43 10.01
N VAL A 141 2.87 4.61 10.17
CA VAL A 141 2.45 5.82 9.47
C VAL A 141 2.62 5.70 7.95
N LEU A 142 3.69 5.04 7.49
CA LEU A 142 3.89 4.75 6.08
C LEU A 142 2.84 3.77 5.54
N MET A 143 2.58 2.67 6.28
CA MET A 143 1.59 1.65 5.90
C MET A 143 0.19 2.21 5.82
N LEU A 144 -0.24 3.00 6.81
CA LEU A 144 -1.53 3.68 6.75
C LEU A 144 -1.61 4.63 5.54
N ARG A 145 -0.54 5.39 5.27
CA ARG A 145 -0.54 6.37 4.18
C ARG A 145 -0.59 5.74 2.79
N HIS A 146 0.06 4.60 2.59
CA HIS A 146 0.34 4.07 1.24
C HIS A 146 -0.28 2.70 0.97
N PHE A 147 -0.64 1.95 2.01
CA PHE A 147 -1.12 0.57 1.90
C PHE A 147 -2.41 0.34 2.69
N SER A 148 -3.14 1.39 3.06
CA SER A 148 -4.49 1.24 3.60
C SER A 148 -5.41 2.34 3.07
N GLY A 149 -6.71 2.23 3.36
CA GLY A 149 -7.71 3.26 3.11
C GLY A 149 -7.61 4.49 4.01
N ILE A 150 -6.79 4.46 5.07
CA ILE A 150 -6.60 5.58 6.03
C ILE A 150 -5.50 6.50 5.52
N THR A 151 -5.78 7.22 4.45
CA THR A 151 -4.73 7.94 3.71
C THR A 151 -4.52 9.38 4.19
N SER A 152 -5.49 10.04 4.83
CA SER A 152 -5.33 11.45 5.21
C SER A 152 -4.39 11.62 6.39
N TYR A 153 -3.62 12.72 6.42
CA TYR A 153 -2.71 12.97 7.55
C TYR A 153 -3.46 13.23 8.86
N GLN A 154 -4.70 13.71 8.78
CA GLN A 154 -5.56 13.95 9.93
C GLN A 154 -6.02 12.63 10.54
N GLU A 155 -6.56 11.71 9.72
CA GLU A 155 -6.97 10.40 10.20
C GLU A 155 -5.77 9.59 10.70
N ILE A 156 -4.63 9.63 10.00
CA ILE A 156 -3.41 8.94 10.48
C ILE A 156 -2.96 9.53 11.83
N ALA A 157 -3.07 10.84 12.01
CA ALA A 157 -2.73 11.50 13.28
C ALA A 157 -3.65 11.04 14.43
N GLU A 158 -4.95 10.97 14.16
CA GLU A 158 -5.95 10.46 15.11
C GLU A 158 -5.70 8.98 15.44
N VAL A 159 -5.53 8.15 14.41
CA VAL A 159 -5.26 6.71 14.53
C VAL A 159 -3.97 6.42 15.27
N CYS A 160 -2.95 7.24 15.07
CA CYS A 160 -1.65 7.11 15.75
C CYS A 160 -1.59 7.87 17.08
N GLU A 161 -2.64 8.61 17.46
CA GLU A 161 -2.70 9.48 18.64
C GLU A 161 -1.49 10.44 18.74
N VAL A 162 -1.13 11.07 17.62
CA VAL A 162 -0.02 12.04 17.54
C VAL A 162 -0.42 13.30 16.78
N PRO A 163 0.28 14.43 16.95
CA PRO A 163 0.06 15.60 16.12
C PRO A 163 0.29 15.31 14.63
N VAL A 164 -0.48 15.97 13.77
CA VAL A 164 -0.32 15.91 12.29
C VAL A 164 1.11 16.27 11.85
N GLY A 165 1.76 17.20 12.55
CA GLY A 165 3.18 17.53 12.31
C GLY A 165 4.11 16.33 12.53
N THR A 166 3.82 15.49 13.52
CA THR A 166 4.57 14.26 13.81
C THR A 166 4.37 13.23 12.71
N VAL A 167 3.15 13.09 12.17
CA VAL A 167 2.88 12.22 11.00
C VAL A 167 3.77 12.64 9.82
N ARG A 168 3.80 13.93 9.49
CA ARG A 168 4.64 14.47 8.41
C ARG A 168 6.12 14.19 8.64
N SER A 169 6.61 14.40 9.86
CA SER A 169 8.00 14.13 10.22
C SER A 169 8.34 12.64 10.10
N ARG A 170 7.48 11.74 10.60
CA ARG A 170 7.67 10.29 10.51
C ARG A 170 7.68 9.80 9.07
N LEU A 171 6.79 10.31 8.21
CA LEU A 171 6.80 10.00 6.77
C LEU A 171 8.09 10.47 6.08
N ASN A 172 8.57 11.67 6.41
CA ASN A 172 9.84 12.16 5.86
C ASN A 172 11.02 11.29 6.28
N GLN A 173 11.09 10.90 7.56
CA GLN A 173 12.13 10.02 8.08
C GLN A 173 12.05 8.62 7.46
N ALA A 174 10.84 8.06 7.33
CA ALA A 174 10.60 6.78 6.68
C ALA A 174 11.13 6.78 5.24
N ARG A 175 10.74 7.78 4.43
CA ARG A 175 11.21 7.92 3.03
C ARG A 175 12.73 8.04 2.94
N ALA A 176 13.34 8.84 3.82
CA ALA A 176 14.79 9.01 3.84
C ALA A 176 15.53 7.72 4.21
N LYS A 177 14.98 6.93 5.16
CA LYS A 177 15.55 5.64 5.54
C LYS A 177 15.35 4.59 4.44
N MET A 178 14.14 4.46 3.90
CA MET A 178 13.87 3.55 2.78
C MET A 178 14.77 3.84 1.58
N ALA A 179 14.96 5.11 1.20
CA ALA A 179 15.84 5.45 0.09
C ALA A 179 17.29 4.98 0.30
N LYS A 180 17.79 5.00 1.54
CA LYS A 180 19.12 4.48 1.89
C LYS A 180 19.16 2.95 1.83
N VAL A 181 18.16 2.29 2.44
CA VAL A 181 18.08 0.82 2.48
C VAL A 181 17.98 0.26 1.07
N LEU A 182 17.05 0.78 0.27
CA LEU A 182 16.86 0.37 -1.12
C LEU A 182 18.18 0.50 -1.88
N LEU A 183 18.86 1.65 -1.78
CA LEU A 183 20.14 1.84 -2.48
C LEU A 183 21.23 0.83 -2.05
N SER A 184 21.31 0.50 -0.76
CA SER A 184 22.30 -0.45 -0.25
C SER A 184 21.99 -1.91 -0.60
N THR A 185 20.72 -2.26 -0.76
CA THR A 185 20.28 -3.66 -0.97
C THR A 185 19.87 -3.96 -2.42
N ALA A 186 20.12 -3.04 -3.36
CA ALA A 186 19.68 -3.14 -4.75
C ALA A 186 20.17 -4.39 -5.52
N THR A 187 21.13 -5.12 -4.98
CA THR A 187 21.70 -6.35 -5.58
C THR A 187 21.48 -7.59 -4.72
N GLU A 188 20.74 -7.46 -3.61
CA GLU A 188 20.48 -8.55 -2.67
C GLU A 188 19.21 -9.32 -3.06
N GLY A 189 19.06 -10.55 -2.55
CA GLY A 189 17.80 -11.29 -2.62
C GLY A 189 16.87 -10.81 -1.51
N HIS A 190 15.57 -10.75 -1.80
CA HIS A 190 14.55 -10.23 -0.90
C HIS A 190 13.55 -11.31 -0.51
N ASP A 191 13.04 -11.23 0.72
CA ASP A 191 12.05 -12.18 1.23
C ASP A 191 10.70 -11.98 0.53
N ASP A 192 9.91 -13.06 0.40
CA ASP A 192 8.58 -12.98 -0.19
C ASP A 192 7.64 -12.10 0.66
N ALA A 193 7.45 -10.86 0.23
CA ALA A 193 6.63 -9.88 0.93
C ALA A 193 5.13 -10.25 0.94
N SER A 194 4.67 -11.09 0.00
CA SER A 194 3.28 -11.55 0.05
C SER A 194 3.02 -12.55 1.16
N ALA A 195 4.01 -13.32 1.61
CA ALA A 195 3.80 -14.38 2.60
C ALA A 195 3.17 -13.83 3.89
N LEU A 196 3.71 -12.73 4.42
CA LEU A 196 3.16 -12.11 5.64
C LEU A 196 1.73 -11.58 5.45
N THR A 197 1.46 -10.98 4.29
CA THR A 197 0.13 -10.44 3.97
C THR A 197 -0.89 -11.56 3.75
N GLU A 198 -0.48 -12.67 3.14
CA GLU A 198 -1.31 -13.85 2.92
C GLU A 198 -1.59 -14.60 4.23
N ASP A 199 -0.56 -14.84 5.05
CA ASP A 199 -0.72 -15.40 6.39
C ASP A 199 -1.69 -14.55 7.23
N SER A 200 -1.57 -13.23 7.14
CA SER A 200 -2.46 -12.32 7.85
C SER A 200 -3.88 -12.31 7.29
N ARG A 201 -4.07 -12.54 5.98
CA ARG A 201 -5.39 -12.71 5.36
C ARG A 201 -6.04 -14.00 5.82
N GLN A 202 -5.31 -15.11 5.80
CA GLN A 202 -5.78 -16.39 6.29
C GLN A 202 -6.16 -16.32 7.78
N GLU A 203 -5.34 -15.65 8.59
CA GLU A 203 -5.64 -15.36 9.99
C GLU A 203 -6.94 -14.56 10.14
N ALA A 204 -7.15 -13.52 9.30
CA ALA A 204 -8.36 -12.70 9.31
C ALA A 204 -9.61 -13.51 8.99
N GLU A 205 -9.58 -14.30 7.91
CA GLU A 205 -10.72 -15.11 7.47
C GLU A 205 -11.14 -16.11 8.55
N VAL A 206 -10.17 -16.85 9.10
CA VAL A 206 -10.42 -17.83 10.18
C VAL A 206 -10.92 -17.13 11.44
N THR A 207 -10.39 -15.95 11.77
CA THR A 207 -10.83 -15.17 12.93
C THR A 207 -12.27 -14.68 12.77
N LEU A 208 -12.62 -14.09 11.63
CA LEU A 208 -13.96 -13.56 11.36
C LEU A 208 -15.01 -14.68 11.33
N ASP A 209 -14.70 -15.79 10.67
CA ASP A 209 -15.57 -16.97 10.59
C ASP A 209 -15.76 -17.63 11.97
N GLY A 210 -14.68 -17.78 12.75
CA GLY A 210 -14.75 -18.23 14.14
C GLY A 210 -15.56 -17.30 15.04
N ALA A 211 -15.37 -15.98 14.90
CA ALA A 211 -16.14 -14.98 15.62
C ALA A 211 -17.63 -15.06 15.30
N MET A 212 -18.00 -15.23 14.02
CA MET A 212 -19.38 -15.44 13.59
C MET A 212 -19.99 -16.72 14.18
N ARG A 213 -19.22 -17.81 14.30
CA ARG A 213 -19.65 -19.03 14.99
C ARG A 213 -19.67 -18.91 16.52
N GLY A 214 -19.08 -17.86 17.10
CA GLY A 214 -19.00 -17.64 18.54
C GLY A 214 -17.87 -18.38 19.26
N GLN A 215 -16.95 -18.96 18.50
CA GLN A 215 -15.81 -19.72 18.99
C GLN A 215 -14.61 -19.50 18.08
N LEU A 216 -13.52 -18.96 18.64
CA LEU A 216 -12.26 -18.87 17.93
C LEU A 216 -11.54 -20.22 17.93
N PRO A 217 -10.96 -20.65 16.80
CA PRO A 217 -10.09 -21.82 16.74
C PRO A 217 -8.84 -21.67 17.63
N SER A 218 -8.25 -22.79 18.05
CA SER A 218 -7.06 -22.83 18.91
C SER A 218 -5.88 -22.08 18.31
N GLU A 219 -5.68 -22.20 17.00
CA GLU A 219 -4.63 -21.53 16.25
C GLU A 219 -4.73 -20.01 16.32
N ILE A 220 -5.96 -19.46 16.32
CA ILE A 220 -6.18 -18.02 16.52
C ILE A 220 -5.90 -17.63 17.97
N LEU A 221 -6.27 -18.46 18.94
CA LEU A 221 -5.98 -18.20 20.37
C LEU A 221 -4.47 -18.22 20.67
N GLU A 222 -3.67 -18.98 19.93
CA GLU A 222 -2.20 -18.96 20.05
C GLU A 222 -1.59 -17.66 19.51
N LEU A 223 -2.17 -17.11 18.43
CA LEU A 223 -1.79 -15.83 17.84
C LEU A 223 -2.31 -14.65 18.67
N TRP A 224 -3.46 -14.80 19.33
CA TRP A 224 -4.15 -13.81 20.14
C TRP A 224 -4.24 -14.31 21.58
N PRO A 225 -3.13 -14.28 22.33
CA PRO A 225 -3.10 -14.81 23.68
C PRO A 225 -4.00 -13.99 24.62
N ALA A 226 -4.28 -14.52 25.80
CA ALA A 226 -5.21 -13.93 26.77
C ALA A 226 -4.86 -12.49 27.17
N GLU A 227 -3.59 -12.09 27.06
CA GLU A 227 -3.10 -10.74 27.37
C GLU A 227 -3.26 -9.75 26.21
N THR A 228 -3.87 -10.14 25.09
CA THR A 228 -4.13 -9.24 23.96
C THR A 228 -5.05 -8.09 24.38
N GLU A 229 -4.60 -6.87 24.18
CA GLU A 229 -5.32 -5.66 24.60
C GLU A 229 -6.09 -5.02 23.43
N LEU A 230 -7.40 -4.87 23.58
CA LEU A 230 -8.20 -3.98 22.73
C LEU A 230 -7.99 -2.53 23.17
N VAL A 231 -7.53 -1.65 22.28
CA VAL A 231 -7.25 -0.23 22.55
C VAL A 231 -8.01 0.70 21.58
N GLY A 232 -8.37 1.91 21.99
CA GLY A 232 -9.03 2.92 21.13
C GLY A 232 -10.52 3.14 21.46
N VAL A 233 -11.30 3.60 20.47
CA VAL A 233 -12.66 4.20 20.62
C VAL A 233 -13.68 3.32 21.36
N LEU A 234 -13.55 2.00 21.27
CA LEU A 234 -14.41 1.02 21.96
C LEU A 234 -14.03 0.79 23.43
N ASN A 235 -12.92 1.36 23.89
CA ASN A 235 -12.36 1.19 25.23
C ASN A 235 -12.14 2.54 25.91
N LYS A 236 -13.22 3.31 26.09
CA LYS A 236 -13.19 4.65 26.72
C LYS A 236 -12.77 4.61 28.19
N ASP A 237 -12.91 3.46 28.86
CA ASP A 237 -12.66 3.31 30.29
C ASP A 237 -11.19 2.94 30.61
N GLY A 238 -10.36 2.69 29.58
CA GLY A 238 -8.96 2.26 29.76
C GLY A 238 -8.81 0.85 30.35
N GLU A 239 -9.90 0.08 30.44
CA GLU A 239 -9.89 -1.30 30.93
C GLU A 239 -9.24 -2.23 29.91
N ARG A 240 -8.23 -3.00 30.31
CA ARG A 240 -7.65 -4.02 29.44
C ARG A 240 -8.68 -5.12 29.20
N ARG A 241 -9.23 -5.18 27.98
CA ARG A 241 -10.19 -6.19 27.57
C ARG A 241 -9.66 -6.93 26.35
N HIS A 242 -9.83 -8.25 26.37
CA HIS A 242 -9.55 -9.07 25.20
C HIS A 242 -10.52 -8.68 24.06
N PRO A 243 -10.11 -8.72 22.77
CA PRO A 243 -10.98 -8.35 21.66
C PRO A 243 -12.23 -9.24 21.49
N PHE A 244 -12.13 -10.53 21.84
CA PHE A 244 -13.16 -11.52 21.52
C PHE A 244 -14.57 -11.23 22.12
N PRO A 245 -14.72 -10.80 23.40
CA PRO A 245 -16.00 -10.31 23.91
C PRO A 245 -16.66 -9.21 23.06
N ALA A 246 -15.88 -8.26 22.52
CA ALA A 246 -16.42 -7.20 21.65
C ALA A 246 -16.91 -7.76 20.31
N MET A 247 -16.19 -8.73 19.74
CA MET A 247 -16.62 -9.43 18.52
C MET A 247 -17.92 -10.20 18.74
N ARG A 248 -18.04 -10.91 19.88
CA ARG A 248 -19.27 -11.62 20.27
C ARG A 248 -20.44 -10.66 20.38
N SER A 249 -20.26 -9.51 21.05
CA SER A 249 -21.29 -8.48 21.15
C SER A 249 -21.72 -7.94 19.79
N THR A 250 -20.77 -7.72 18.88
CA THR A 250 -21.03 -7.25 17.51
C THR A 250 -21.87 -8.28 16.74
N ARG A 251 -21.51 -9.56 16.82
CA ARG A 251 -22.27 -10.66 16.25
C ARG A 251 -23.67 -10.77 16.83
N ASP A 252 -23.82 -10.65 18.15
CA ASP A 252 -25.11 -10.79 18.83
C ASP A 252 -26.10 -9.68 18.42
N LYS A 253 -25.58 -8.51 17.98
CA LYS A 253 -26.36 -7.44 17.36
C LYS A 253 -26.73 -7.71 15.90
N GLY A 254 -26.26 -8.82 15.30
CA GLY A 254 -26.46 -9.17 13.89
C GLY A 254 -25.58 -8.41 12.90
N VAL A 255 -24.54 -7.71 13.39
CA VAL A 255 -23.59 -6.99 12.54
C VAL A 255 -22.58 -7.97 11.96
N THR A 256 -22.41 -7.96 10.63
CA THR A 256 -21.41 -8.80 9.93
C THR A 256 -20.29 -7.96 9.34
N GLN A 257 -19.11 -8.56 9.22
CA GLN A 257 -17.90 -7.91 8.74
C GLN A 257 -17.33 -8.72 7.58
N HIS A 258 -17.00 -8.05 6.48
CA HIS A 258 -16.43 -8.68 5.30
C HIS A 258 -15.04 -8.09 5.06
N LEU A 259 -14.03 -8.96 5.02
CA LEU A 259 -12.66 -8.58 4.74
C LEU A 259 -12.54 -7.98 3.33
N ARG A 260 -11.87 -6.83 3.21
CA ARG A 260 -11.68 -6.12 1.95
C ARG A 260 -10.23 -5.99 1.56
N HIS A 261 -9.39 -5.64 2.53
CA HIS A 261 -7.98 -5.41 2.29
C HIS A 261 -7.16 -5.80 3.51
N VAL A 262 -6.00 -6.41 3.27
CA VAL A 262 -5.05 -6.79 4.30
C VAL A 262 -3.68 -6.34 3.85
N VAL A 263 -2.95 -5.72 4.77
CA VAL A 263 -1.51 -5.49 4.63
C VAL A 263 -0.84 -5.84 5.94
N ALA A 264 0.29 -6.54 5.87
CA ALA A 264 1.02 -6.97 7.07
C ALA A 264 2.53 -6.84 6.92
N SER A 265 3.14 -6.30 7.96
CA SER A 265 4.57 -6.39 8.25
C SER A 265 4.81 -7.35 9.41
N ARG A 266 6.08 -7.60 9.74
CA ARG A 266 6.48 -8.51 10.83
C ARG A 266 5.86 -8.19 12.19
N ASP A 267 5.53 -6.93 12.43
CA ASP A 267 5.06 -6.41 13.72
C ASP A 267 3.77 -5.57 13.65
N ILE A 268 3.21 -5.36 12.46
CA ILE A 268 1.96 -4.61 12.23
C ILE A 268 1.11 -5.37 11.22
N ALA A 269 -0.17 -5.57 11.51
CA ALA A 269 -1.15 -5.99 10.51
C ALA A 269 -2.33 -5.02 10.48
N ILE A 270 -2.82 -4.70 9.30
CA ILE A 270 -3.98 -3.83 9.09
C ILE A 270 -5.01 -4.62 8.29
N TRP A 271 -6.17 -4.87 8.91
CA TRP A 271 -7.30 -5.52 8.26
C TRP A 271 -8.41 -4.49 8.05
N GLU A 272 -8.79 -4.26 6.81
CA GLU A 272 -9.87 -3.35 6.45
C GLU A 272 -11.08 -4.16 6.04
N MET A 273 -12.22 -3.80 6.61
CA MET A 273 -13.47 -4.53 6.47
C MET A 273 -14.62 -3.59 6.14
N GLU A 274 -15.55 -4.09 5.35
CA GLU A 274 -16.89 -3.51 5.21
C GLU A 274 -17.81 -4.09 6.29
N VAL A 275 -18.67 -3.24 6.84
CA VAL A 275 -19.61 -3.59 7.91
C VAL A 275 -21.02 -3.58 7.36
N VAL A 276 -21.74 -4.66 7.57
CA VAL A 276 -23.15 -4.79 7.21
C VAL A 276 -23.97 -4.78 8.49
N ASN A 277 -24.76 -3.73 8.65
CA ASN A 277 -25.68 -3.56 9.78
C ASN A 277 -27.04 -4.19 9.44
N PRO A 278 -27.70 -4.85 10.41
CA PRO A 278 -29.07 -5.31 10.23
C PRO A 278 -30.04 -4.14 10.16
N ALA A 279 -31.16 -4.34 9.45
CA ALA A 279 -32.18 -3.32 9.29
C ALA A 279 -32.77 -2.90 10.66
N GLY A 280 -32.80 -1.59 10.93
CA GLY A 280 -33.39 -1.03 12.15
C GLY A 280 -32.53 -1.15 13.41
N ILE A 281 -31.23 -1.48 13.30
CA ILE A 281 -30.33 -1.49 14.46
C ILE A 281 -30.24 -0.07 15.09
N PRO A 282 -30.39 0.06 16.42
CA PRO A 282 -30.06 1.30 17.12
C PRO A 282 -28.54 1.54 17.06
N ASP A 283 -28.13 2.74 16.69
CA ASP A 283 -26.72 3.15 16.56
C ASP A 283 -25.91 2.20 15.65
N PRO A 284 -26.11 2.25 14.31
CA PRO A 284 -25.40 1.38 13.37
C PRO A 284 -23.90 1.68 13.39
N CYS A 285 -23.09 0.62 13.34
CA CYS A 285 -21.65 0.77 13.18
C CYS A 285 -21.33 1.46 11.84
N PRO A 286 -20.28 2.29 11.77
CA PRO A 286 -19.83 2.87 10.50
C PRO A 286 -19.61 1.80 9.43
N PRO A 287 -19.86 2.10 8.13
CA PRO A 287 -19.87 1.12 7.05
C PRO A 287 -18.50 0.51 6.76
N THR A 288 -17.42 1.11 7.27
CA THR A 288 -16.05 0.63 7.14
C THR A 288 -15.35 0.65 8.48
N LEU A 289 -14.56 -0.37 8.75
CA LEU A 289 -13.69 -0.44 9.92
C LEU A 289 -12.31 -0.98 9.54
N ALA A 290 -11.31 -0.64 10.34
CA ALA A 290 -9.97 -1.19 10.24
C ALA A 290 -9.49 -1.70 11.60
N TRP A 291 -8.89 -2.89 11.63
CA TRP A 291 -8.18 -3.42 12.79
C TRP A 291 -6.69 -3.26 12.56
N LEU A 292 -6.04 -2.50 13.45
CA LEU A 292 -4.60 -2.33 13.49
C LEU A 292 -4.04 -3.19 14.62
N MET A 293 -3.32 -4.24 14.27
CA MET A 293 -2.72 -5.15 15.23
C MET A 293 -1.23 -4.89 15.35
N PHE A 294 -0.75 -4.87 16.58
CA PHE A 294 0.66 -4.74 16.91
C PHE A 294 1.15 -6.07 17.47
N ARG A 295 2.16 -6.65 16.82
CA ARG A 295 2.66 -7.99 17.12
C ARG A 295 4.01 -7.94 17.82
N GLN A 296 4.27 -8.94 18.66
CA GLN A 296 5.58 -9.19 19.25
C GLN A 296 5.84 -10.69 19.26
N GLY A 297 6.87 -11.14 18.52
CA GLY A 297 7.15 -12.56 18.35
C GLY A 297 5.99 -13.31 17.70
N GLY A 298 5.41 -12.76 16.63
CA GLY A 298 4.26 -13.31 15.90
C GLY A 298 2.90 -13.15 16.57
N ARG A 299 2.86 -12.89 17.88
CA ARG A 299 1.61 -12.79 18.66
C ARG A 299 1.08 -11.37 18.73
N VAL A 300 -0.23 -11.20 18.57
CA VAL A 300 -0.92 -9.93 18.75
C VAL A 300 -0.83 -9.52 20.22
N ARG A 301 -0.34 -8.31 20.47
CA ARG A 301 -0.28 -7.72 21.81
C ARG A 301 -1.33 -6.64 21.99
N LYS A 302 -1.58 -5.88 20.93
CA LYS A 302 -2.57 -4.81 20.93
C LYS A 302 -3.37 -4.86 19.63
N LEU A 303 -4.67 -4.66 19.74
CA LEU A 303 -5.56 -4.44 18.62
C LEU A 303 -6.24 -3.08 18.78
N ARG A 304 -6.11 -2.22 17.77
CA ARG A 304 -6.81 -0.95 17.69
C ARG A 304 -7.90 -1.02 16.63
N VAL A 305 -9.13 -0.68 17.01
CA VAL A 305 -10.25 -0.54 16.06
C VAL A 305 -10.36 0.92 15.64
N VAL A 306 -10.42 1.13 14.34
CA VAL A 306 -10.55 2.45 13.70
C VAL A 306 -11.76 2.42 12.77
N PHE A 307 -12.48 3.53 12.68
CA PHE A 307 -13.56 3.74 11.72
C PHE A 307 -13.16 4.87 10.75
N PRO A 308 -12.53 4.54 9.60
CA PRO A 308 -12.10 5.54 8.63
C PRO A 308 -13.27 6.44 8.17
N GLY A 309 -13.00 7.71 7.87
CA GLY A 309 -14.02 8.67 7.42
C GLY A 309 -15.07 9.07 8.47
N THR A 310 -14.97 8.61 9.72
CA THR A 310 -15.89 8.99 10.79
C THR A 310 -15.22 10.01 11.71
N PRO A 311 -15.81 11.21 11.93
CA PRO A 311 -15.21 12.21 12.79
C PRO A 311 -15.12 11.74 14.25
N PRO A 312 -14.10 12.16 15.01
CA PRO A 312 -13.90 11.73 16.39
C PRO A 312 -15.11 12.11 17.27
N GLY A 313 -15.68 11.11 17.95
CA GLY A 313 -16.82 11.29 18.86
C GLY A 313 -18.20 10.99 18.28
N ALA A 314 -18.30 10.60 17.01
CA ALA A 314 -19.54 10.04 16.47
C ALA A 314 -19.93 8.75 17.24
N PRO A 315 -21.23 8.48 17.46
CA PRO A 315 -21.67 7.23 18.04
C PRO A 315 -21.20 6.04 17.17
N ALA A 316 -20.82 4.95 17.83
CA ALA A 316 -20.33 3.71 17.22
C ALA A 316 -21.29 2.56 17.45
#